data_AF-A0A2N8MB02-F1
#
_entry.id   AF-A0A2N8MB02-F1
#
_cell.length_a   1.000
_cell.length_b   1.000
_cell.length_c   1.000
_cell.angle_alpha   90.00
_cell.angle_beta   90.00
_cell.angle_gamma   90.00
#
_symmetry.space_group_name_H-M   'P 1'
#
loop_
_entity.id
_entity.type
_entity.pdbx_description
1 polymer ?
#
loop_
_entity_poly.entity_id
_entity_poly.type
_entity_poly.pdbx_seq_one_letter_code
_entity_poly.pdbx_strand_id
1 'polypeptide(L)'
;MNGKVFLCNTGANLVCGKANTSRTSGGAEDFCKQNPGSDVVPMAATGHDTVYEWKCVGNKAVISKQAETVDPRGFITENWQQLD
;
A
#
# COMPACT_ATOMS: atom_id res chain seq x y z
N MET A 1 17.24 -3.23 -9.09
CA MET A 1 17.58 -2.09 -9.99
C MET A 1 19.03 -2.09 -10.51
N ASN A 2 19.94 -2.95 -10.05
CA ASN A 2 21.13 -3.48 -10.76
C ASN A 2 21.88 -2.54 -11.74
N GLY A 3 22.20 -1.31 -11.34
CA GLY A 3 22.98 -0.38 -12.16
C GLY A 3 22.23 0.27 -13.34
N LYS A 4 20.90 0.10 -13.41
CA LYS A 4 20.05 0.75 -14.41
C LYS A 4 19.33 1.95 -13.81
N VAL A 5 18.98 2.91 -14.66
CA VAL A 5 18.19 4.07 -14.26
C VAL A 5 16.72 3.69 -14.29
N PHE A 6 15.98 4.07 -13.27
CA PHE A 6 14.53 3.91 -13.18
C PHE A 6 13.88 5.24 -12.89
N LEU A 7 12.69 5.44 -13.45
CA LEU A 7 11.85 6.61 -13.27
C LEU A 7 10.53 6.19 -12.63
N CYS A 8 10.03 7.06 -11.77
CA CYS A 8 8.67 6.99 -11.24
C CYS A 8 7.99 8.33 -11.46
N ASN A 9 6.71 8.30 -11.83
CA ASN A 9 5.89 9.49 -11.95
C ASN A 9 4.87 9.52 -10.81
N THR A 10 4.78 10.65 -10.12
CA THR A 10 3.80 10.81 -9.04
C THR A 10 2.41 11.01 -9.65
N GLY A 11 1.44 10.24 -9.17
CA GLY A 11 0.06 10.31 -9.61
C GLY A 11 -0.91 9.95 -8.48
N ALA A 12 -2.22 9.98 -8.75
CA ALA A 12 -3.24 9.85 -7.71
C ALA A 12 -3.12 8.58 -6.85
N ASN A 13 -2.65 7.47 -7.42
CA ASN A 13 -2.44 6.21 -6.70
C ASN A 13 -0.98 5.73 -6.72
N LEU A 14 -0.06 6.47 -7.34
CA LEU A 14 1.32 6.04 -7.56
C LEU A 14 2.24 6.80 -6.61
N VAL A 15 2.92 6.06 -5.73
CA VAL A 15 3.92 6.62 -4.81
C VAL A 15 5.33 6.32 -5.31
N CYS A 16 6.14 7.37 -5.42
CA CYS A 16 7.58 7.26 -5.70
C CYS A 16 8.43 7.20 -4.41
N GLY A 17 7.77 7.19 -3.25
CA GLY A 17 8.42 7.02 -1.95
C GLY A 17 8.68 5.55 -1.60
N LYS A 18 9.22 5.32 -0.41
CA LYS A 18 9.31 3.97 0.14
C LYS A 18 7.92 3.44 0.46
N ALA A 19 7.75 2.14 0.28
CA ALA A 19 6.56 1.41 0.68
C ALA A 19 6.44 1.37 2.21
N ASN A 20 5.21 1.46 2.70
CA ASN A 20 4.83 1.09 4.04
C ASN A 20 4.56 -0.42 4.11
N THR A 21 5.49 -1.14 4.74
CA THR A 21 5.40 -2.60 4.95
C THR A 21 4.88 -2.97 6.36
N SER A 22 4.36 -2.00 7.11
CA SER A 22 3.76 -2.26 8.42
C SER A 22 2.55 -3.18 8.28
N ARG A 23 2.51 -4.22 9.11
CA ARG A 23 1.34 -5.10 9.25
C ARG A 23 0.26 -4.55 10.18
N THR A 24 0.32 -3.24 10.44
CA THR A 24 -0.67 -2.48 11.21
C THR A 24 -0.95 -1.16 10.49
N SER A 25 -2.21 -0.70 10.51
CA SER A 25 -2.60 0.56 9.92
C SER A 25 -3.63 1.26 10.81
N GLY A 26 -3.25 2.39 11.41
CA GLY A 26 -4.16 3.20 12.22
C GLY A 26 -5.37 3.67 11.41
N GLY A 27 -5.15 4.09 10.16
CA GLY A 27 -6.24 4.49 9.28
C GLY A 27 -7.18 3.35 8.89
N ALA A 28 -6.67 2.12 8.72
CA ALA A 28 -7.53 0.96 8.52
C ALA A 28 -8.36 0.64 9.78
N GLU A 29 -7.74 0.69 10.96
CA GLU A 29 -8.44 0.47 12.24
C GLU A 29 -9.56 1.51 12.44
N ASP A 30 -9.28 2.78 12.17
CA ASP A 30 -10.26 3.84 12.33
C ASP A 30 -11.39 3.76 11.30
N PHE A 31 -11.08 3.33 10.07
CA PHE A 31 -12.11 3.04 9.07
C PHE A 31 -13.01 1.88 9.50
N CYS A 32 -12.45 0.76 9.99
CA CYS A 32 -13.23 -0.41 10.39
C CYS A 32 -14.10 -0.18 11.63
N LYS A 33 -13.72 0.74 12.52
CA LYS A 33 -14.59 1.17 13.62
C LYS A 33 -15.86 1.87 13.12
N GLN A 34 -15.75 2.63 12.03
CA GLN A 34 -16.86 3.37 11.43
C GLN A 34 -17.66 2.54 10.43
N ASN A 35 -17.02 1.54 9.82
CA ASN A 35 -17.58 0.73 8.74
C ASN A 35 -17.39 -0.78 9.05
N PRO A 36 -18.03 -1.30 10.10
CA PRO A 36 -17.80 -2.67 10.53
C PRO A 36 -18.22 -3.67 9.44
N GLY A 37 -17.36 -4.65 9.18
CA GLY A 37 -17.61 -5.71 8.19
C GLY A 37 -17.44 -5.31 6.72
N SER A 38 -16.93 -4.11 6.42
CA SER A 38 -16.59 -3.73 5.04
C SER A 38 -15.57 -4.68 4.41
N ASP A 39 -15.83 -5.17 3.21
CA ASP A 39 -14.94 -6.08 2.47
C ASP A 39 -13.65 -5.41 1.98
N VAL A 40 -13.63 -4.08 1.94
CA VAL A 40 -12.46 -3.28 1.52
C VAL A 40 -12.30 -2.05 2.40
N VAL A 41 -11.05 -1.74 2.72
CA VAL A 41 -10.63 -0.46 3.29
C VAL A 41 -9.92 0.33 2.19
N PRO A 42 -10.36 1.55 1.85
CA PRO A 42 -9.79 2.32 0.74
C PRO A 42 -8.38 2.85 1.06
N MET A 43 -7.56 3.04 0.01
CA MET A 43 -6.23 3.65 0.13
C MET A 43 -6.26 5.06 0.73
N ALA A 44 -7.38 5.78 0.59
CA ALA A 44 -7.58 7.06 1.25
C ALA A 44 -7.51 6.97 2.79
N ALA A 45 -7.83 5.81 3.36
CA ALA A 45 -7.70 5.54 4.80
C ALA A 45 -6.32 4.96 5.15
N THR A 46 -5.79 4.03 4.35
CA THR A 46 -4.56 3.31 4.68
C THR A 46 -3.27 4.03 4.30
N GLY A 47 -3.37 5.03 3.41
CA GLY A 47 -2.25 5.53 2.62
C GLY A 47 -2.09 4.74 1.32
N HIS A 48 -1.52 5.39 0.30
CA HIS A 48 -1.20 4.78 -1.01
C HIS A 48 0.16 4.07 -1.01
N ASP A 49 0.92 4.16 0.08
CA ASP A 49 2.22 3.54 0.25
C ASP A 49 2.15 2.15 0.90
N THR A 50 1.00 1.71 1.41
CA THR A 50 0.81 0.35 1.92
C THR A 50 1.00 -0.69 0.82
N VAL A 51 1.63 -1.82 1.17
CA VAL A 51 1.72 -3.00 0.28
C VAL A 51 0.60 -4.00 0.52
N TYR A 52 -0.24 -3.74 1.52
CA TYR A 52 -1.32 -4.61 1.94
C TYR A 52 -2.68 -4.03 1.53
N GLU A 53 -3.53 -4.91 1.02
CA GLU A 53 -4.97 -4.69 1.00
C GLU A 53 -5.55 -5.05 2.37
N TRP A 54 -6.55 -4.28 2.79
CA TRP A 54 -7.18 -4.39 4.10
C TRP A 54 -8.68 -4.57 3.95
N LYS A 55 -9.26 -5.33 4.86
CA LYS A 55 -10.71 -5.49 5.04
C LYS A 55 -11.08 -5.41 6.51
N CYS A 56 -12.36 -5.30 6.79
CA CYS A 56 -12.88 -5.28 8.16
C CYS A 56 -13.51 -6.63 8.52
N VAL A 57 -13.05 -7.23 9.62
CA VAL A 57 -13.72 -8.37 10.26
C VAL A 57 -14.39 -7.85 11.52
N GLY A 58 -15.71 -7.62 11.44
CA GLY A 58 -16.39 -6.79 12.43
C GLY A 58 -15.77 -5.39 12.45
N ASN A 59 -15.38 -4.89 13.63
CA ASN A 59 -14.76 -3.59 13.79
C ASN A 59 -13.22 -3.59 13.73
N LYS A 60 -12.60 -4.70 13.29
CA LYS A 60 -11.14 -4.87 13.25
C LYS A 60 -10.60 -4.87 11.84
N ALA A 61 -9.49 -4.16 11.63
CA ALA A 61 -8.78 -4.21 10.37
C ALA A 61 -7.95 -5.49 10.27
N VAL A 62 -8.06 -6.18 9.14
CA VAL A 62 -7.31 -7.39 8.84
C VAL A 62 -6.74 -7.28 7.43
N ILE A 63 -5.48 -7.67 7.27
CA ILE A 63 -4.85 -7.78 5.95
C ILE A 63 -5.57 -8.88 5.17
N SER A 64 -6.13 -8.54 4.01
CA SER A 64 -6.75 -9.50 3.11
C SER A 64 -5.69 -10.22 2.27
N LYS A 65 -4.71 -9.47 1.74
CA LYS A 65 -3.53 -9.98 1.03
C LYS A 65 -2.45 -8.90 0.93
N GLN A 66 -1.26 -9.32 0.54
CA GLN A 66 -0.25 -8.40 0.03
C GLN A 66 -0.52 -8.17 -1.46
N ALA A 67 -0.73 -6.90 -1.84
CA ALA A 67 -1.04 -6.50 -3.21
C ALA A 67 0.21 -6.08 -3.99
N GLU A 68 1.20 -5.51 -3.33
CA GLU A 68 2.38 -4.93 -3.96
C GLU A 68 3.67 -5.64 -3.55
N THR A 69 4.68 -5.64 -4.43
CA THR A 69 6.02 -6.17 -4.13
C THR A 69 7.00 -5.05 -3.83
N VAL A 70 7.97 -5.32 -2.97
CA VAL A 70 8.96 -4.31 -2.56
C VAL A 70 10.35 -4.76 -2.95
N ASP A 71 11.07 -3.88 -3.63
CA ASP A 71 12.47 -4.11 -3.96
C ASP A 71 13.36 -4.08 -2.69
N PRO A 72 14.61 -4.58 -2.75
CA PRO A 72 15.50 -4.58 -1.58
C PRO A 72 15.81 -3.20 -0.97
N ARG A 73 15.46 -2.11 -1.66
CA ARG A 73 15.69 -0.73 -1.19
C ARG A 73 14.42 -0.13 -0.55
N GLY A 74 13.31 -0.85 -0.58
CA GLY A 74 12.06 -0.47 0.07
C GLY A 74 11.05 0.20 -0.85
N PHE A 75 11.19 0.10 -2.18
CA PHE A 75 10.25 0.73 -3.12
C PHE A 75 9.26 -0.28 -3.70
N ILE A 76 8.00 0.13 -3.90
CA ILE A 76 7.00 -0.66 -4.63
C ILE A 76 7.51 -0.88 -6.05
N THR A 77 7.83 -2.10 -6.44
CA THR A 77 8.53 -2.39 -7.72
C THR A 77 7.72 -1.90 -8.92
N GLU A 78 6.41 -2.07 -8.85
CA GLU A 78 5.43 -1.79 -9.89
C GLU A 78 5.32 -0.31 -10.24
N ASN A 79 5.74 0.59 -9.33
CA ASN A 79 5.70 2.04 -9.54
C ASN A 79 6.93 2.58 -10.30
N TRP A 80 7.93 1.74 -10.59
CA TRP A 80 9.18 2.17 -11.21
C TRP A 80 9.40 1.51 -12.57
N GLN A 81 9.58 2.35 -13.60
CA GLN A 81 9.90 1.90 -14.94
C GLN A 81 11.36 2.15 -15.25
N GLN A 82 12.02 1.20 -15.89
CA GLN A 82 13.39 1.38 -16.34
C GLN A 82 13.42 2.47 -17.43
N LEU A 83 14.38 3.39 -17.34
CA LEU A 83 14.68 4.31 -18.42
C LEU A 83 15.59 3.59 -19.42
N ASP A 84 15.09 3.43 -20.65
CA ASP A 84 15.82 2.85 -21.78
C ASP A 84 16.55 3.91 -22.61
#